data_AF-A0A1J5S911-F1
#
_entry.id   AF-A0A1J5S911-F1
#
_cell.length_a   1.000
_cell.length_b   1.000
_cell.length_c   1.000
_cell.angle_alpha   90.00
_cell.angle_beta   90.00
_cell.angle_gamma   90.00
#
_symmetry.space_group_name_H-M   'P 1'
#
loop_
_entity.id
_entity.type
_entity.pdbx_description
1 polymer ?
#
loop_
_entity_poly.entity_id
_entity_poly.type
_entity_poly.pdbx_seq_one_letter_code
_entity_poly.pdbx_strand_id
1 'polypeptide(L)'
;MSKYQFTESDIYLPGTDIPKNRLGIETPDLLHEVEGTLLQQAYTRFITELDPSVHFDENYFKALHRDTYESLHNPQKSKAGGGGEVMRMCATKTPACCLI
;
A
#
# COMPACT_ATOMS: atom_id res chain seq x y z
N MET A 1 26.01 13.96 12.17
CA MET A 1 25.10 12.97 12.79
C MET A 1 23.70 13.27 12.29
N SER A 2 23.13 12.40 11.44
CA SER A 2 21.79 12.57 10.88
C SER A 2 20.74 12.43 11.98
N LYS A 3 19.79 13.38 12.07
CA LYS A 3 18.72 13.41 13.08
C LYS A 3 17.56 12.45 12.80
N TYR A 4 17.64 11.70 11.70
CA TYR A 4 16.62 10.73 11.29
C TYR A 4 17.24 9.34 11.35
N GLN A 5 17.27 8.75 12.54
CA GLN A 5 17.43 7.30 12.67
C GLN A 5 16.04 6.70 12.49
N PHE A 6 15.83 5.93 11.43
CA PHE A 6 14.66 5.06 11.34
C PHE A 6 14.77 4.07 12.49
N THR A 7 14.00 4.30 13.56
CA THR A 7 13.65 3.25 14.52
C THR A 7 13.19 2.07 13.70
N GLU A 8 13.76 0.88 13.92
CA GLU A 8 13.35 -0.36 13.24
C GLU A 8 11.83 -0.41 13.18
N SER A 9 11.28 -0.17 11.99
CA SER A 9 9.85 -0.05 11.84
C SER A 9 9.27 -1.46 11.88
N ASP A 10 8.22 -1.68 12.66
CA ASP A 10 7.57 -2.99 12.76
C ASP A 10 6.98 -3.50 11.43
N ILE A 11 6.99 -2.66 10.39
CA ILE A 11 6.36 -2.86 9.08
C ILE A 11 7.35 -3.38 8.03
N TYR A 12 8.66 -3.09 8.14
CA TYR A 12 9.69 -3.51 7.18
C TYR A 12 10.57 -4.62 7.75
N LEU A 13 11.13 -5.47 6.88
CA LEU A 13 12.15 -6.45 7.25
C LEU A 13 13.44 -5.71 7.68
N PRO A 14 14.13 -6.18 8.72
CA PRO A 14 15.27 -5.47 9.30
C PRO A 14 16.39 -5.26 8.28
N GLY A 15 16.86 -4.01 8.15
CA GLY A 15 17.93 -3.66 7.23
C GLY A 15 17.53 -3.62 5.75
N THR A 16 16.23 -3.69 5.44
CA THR A 16 15.71 -3.61 4.07
C THR A 16 14.53 -2.64 3.99
N ASP A 17 14.24 -2.17 2.78
CA ASP A 17 13.03 -1.40 2.49
C ASP A 17 11.84 -2.31 2.09
N ILE A 18 11.93 -3.61 2.38
CA ILE A 18 10.95 -4.62 1.97
C ILE A 18 9.91 -4.78 3.07
N PRO A 19 8.61 -4.59 2.79
CA PRO A 19 7.57 -4.75 3.79
C PRO A 19 7.45 -6.21 4.22
N LYS A 20 7.20 -6.41 5.52
CA LYS A 20 6.86 -7.72 6.06
C LYS A 20 5.60 -8.24 5.36
N ASN A 21 5.72 -9.42 4.79
CA ASN A 21 4.66 -10.08 4.06
C ASN A 21 4.48 -11.51 4.59
N ARG A 22 3.27 -12.05 4.41
CA ARG A 22 2.87 -13.39 4.87
C ARG A 22 3.57 -14.52 4.12
N LEU A 23 4.08 -14.23 2.93
CA LEU A 23 4.72 -15.19 2.03
C LEU A 23 6.22 -15.34 2.27
N GLY A 24 6.82 -14.54 3.16
CA GLY A 24 8.25 -14.57 3.45
C GLY A 24 9.13 -14.15 2.27
N ILE A 25 8.61 -13.29 1.39
CA ILE A 25 9.35 -12.77 0.23
C ILE A 25 10.36 -11.72 0.72
N GLU A 26 11.64 -11.97 0.44
CA GLU A 26 12.77 -11.11 0.80
C GLU A 26 13.39 -10.42 -0.41
N THR A 27 12.86 -10.63 -1.62
CA THR A 27 13.33 -10.01 -2.85
C THR A 27 12.31 -8.99 -3.36
N PRO A 28 12.73 -7.75 -3.67
CA PRO A 28 11.81 -6.68 -4.05
C PRO A 28 11.12 -6.95 -5.39
N ASP A 29 11.85 -7.53 -6.35
CA ASP A 29 11.32 -7.84 -7.69
C ASP A 29 10.17 -8.86 -7.61
N LEU A 30 10.37 -9.95 -6.86
CA LEU A 30 9.35 -10.97 -6.68
C LEU A 30 8.14 -10.42 -5.93
N LEU A 31 8.36 -9.55 -4.95
CA LEU A 31 7.26 -8.90 -4.23
C LEU A 31 6.41 -8.05 -5.19
N HIS A 32 7.05 -7.26 -6.05
CA HIS A 32 6.35 -6.43 -7.04
C HIS A 32 5.58 -7.27 -8.06
N GLU A 33 6.15 -8.39 -8.51
CA GLU A 33 5.45 -9.31 -9.42
C GLU A 33 4.19 -9.90 -8.80
N VAL A 34 4.27 -10.32 -7.53
CA VAL A 34 3.12 -10.85 -6.78
C VAL A 34 2.07 -9.77 -6.56
N GLU A 35 2.48 -8.57 -6.14
CA GLU A 35 1.59 -7.42 -5.95
C GLU A 35 0.86 -7.04 -7.24
N GLY A 36 1.57 -7.00 -8.37
CA GLY A 36 0.99 -6.74 -9.69
C GLY A 36 -0.03 -7.80 -10.10
N THR A 37 0.27 -9.08 -9.82
CA THR A 37 -0.64 -10.19 -10.12
C THR A 37 -1.92 -10.08 -9.29
N LEU A 38 -1.82 -9.81 -7.99
CA LEU A 38 -2.97 -9.62 -7.09
C LEU A 38 -3.83 -8.43 -7.54
N LEU A 39 -3.18 -7.31 -7.90
CA LEU A 39 -3.88 -6.13 -8.37
C LEU A 39 -4.65 -6.40 -9.67
N GLN A 40 -4.05 -7.14 -10.62
CA GLN A 40 -4.71 -7.50 -11.87
C GLN A 40 -5.92 -8.41 -11.64
N GLN A 41 -5.81 -9.37 -10.72
CA GLN A 41 -6.93 -10.24 -10.34
C GLN A 41 -8.05 -9.45 -9.67
N ALA A 42 -7.72 -8.56 -8.73
CA ALA A 42 -8.69 -7.72 -8.05
C ALA A 42 -9.39 -6.76 -9.03
N TYR A 43 -8.64 -6.15 -9.94
CA TYR A 43 -9.22 -5.30 -10.98
C TYR A 43 -10.19 -6.07 -11.87
N THR A 44 -9.84 -7.30 -12.26
CA THR A 44 -10.72 -8.16 -13.06
C THR A 44 -12.04 -8.45 -12.33
N ARG A 45 -12.00 -8.73 -11.03
CA ARG A 45 -13.22 -8.90 -10.21
C ARG A 45 -14.02 -7.61 -10.09
N PHE A 46 -13.33 -6.50 -9.85
CA PHE A 46 -13.95 -5.18 -9.70
C PHE A 46 -14.74 -4.77 -10.94
N ILE A 47 -14.19 -4.96 -12.14
CA ILE A 47 -14.93 -4.59 -13.37
C ILE A 47 -16.12 -5.51 -13.64
N THR A 48 -16.08 -6.78 -13.21
CA THR A 48 -17.18 -7.73 -13.41
C THR A 48 -18.31 -7.53 -12.42
N GLU A 49 -18.00 -7.03 -11.23
CA GLU A 49 -18.94 -6.81 -10.13
C GLU A 49 -19.36 -5.33 -10.01
N LEU A 50 -18.95 -4.49 -10.97
CA LEU A 50 -19.19 -3.06 -10.95
C LEU A 50 -20.69 -2.76 -11.02
N ASP A 51 -21.22 -2.22 -9.92
CA ASP A 51 -22.63 -1.87 -9.79
C ASP A 51 -22.81 -0.33 -9.66
N PRO A 52 -23.81 0.27 -10.32
CA PRO A 52 -24.04 1.72 -10.28
C PRO A 52 -24.47 2.26 -8.90
N SER A 53 -24.84 1.39 -7.95
CA SER A 53 -25.10 1.76 -6.55
C SER A 53 -23.84 1.80 -5.67
N VAL A 54 -22.68 1.40 -6.20
CA VAL A 54 -21.42 1.45 -5.47
C VAL A 54 -21.04 2.91 -5.19
N HIS A 55 -20.87 3.21 -3.91
CA HIS A 55 -20.37 4.50 -3.45
C HIS A 55 -18.86 4.41 -3.20
N PHE A 56 -18.09 5.16 -3.99
CA PHE A 56 -16.63 5.25 -3.84
C PHE A 56 -16.26 6.19 -2.69
N ASP A 57 -16.25 5.67 -1.47
CA ASP A 57 -15.83 6.38 -0.26
C ASP A 57 -14.53 5.80 0.34
N GLU A 58 -14.00 6.45 1.37
CA GLU A 58 -12.77 6.00 2.03
C GLU A 58 -12.87 4.58 2.59
N ASN A 59 -14.05 4.19 3.09
CA ASN A 59 -14.28 2.85 3.65
C ASN A 59 -14.25 1.79 2.56
N TYR A 60 -14.84 2.09 1.40
CA TYR A 60 -14.81 1.26 0.21
C TYR A 60 -13.37 1.05 -0.27
N PHE A 61 -12.57 2.11 -0.37
CA PHE A 61 -11.16 1.98 -0.78
C PHE A 61 -10.34 1.17 0.22
N LYS A 62 -10.56 1.35 1.53
CA LYS A 62 -9.92 0.54 2.58
C LYS A 62 -10.30 -0.94 2.47
N ALA A 63 -11.58 -1.23 2.22
CA ALA A 63 -12.06 -2.59 2.02
C ALA A 63 -11.46 -3.21 0.75
N LEU A 64 -11.49 -2.49 -0.38
CA LEU A 64 -10.93 -2.93 -1.64
C LEU A 64 -9.43 -3.23 -1.52
N HIS A 65 -8.67 -2.35 -0.88
CA HIS A 65 -7.24 -2.57 -0.62
C HIS A 65 -7.02 -3.79 0.26
N ARG A 66 -7.79 -3.93 1.35
CA ARG A 66 -7.70 -5.09 2.23
C ARG A 66 -7.96 -6.37 1.44
N ASP A 67 -9.06 -6.44 0.71
CA ASP A 67 -9.46 -7.66 0.01
C ASP A 67 -8.47 -8.04 -1.11
N THR A 68 -7.81 -7.05 -1.72
CA THR A 68 -6.75 -7.27 -2.73
C THR A 68 -5.48 -7.87 -2.13
N TYR A 69 -5.04 -7.36 -0.96
CA TYR A 69 -3.73 -7.68 -0.40
C TYR A 69 -3.77 -8.48 0.91
N GLU A 70 -4.94 -8.95 1.33
CA GLU A 70 -5.12 -9.73 2.57
C GLU A 70 -4.25 -10.99 2.58
N SER A 71 -4.03 -11.61 1.42
CA SER A 71 -3.14 -12.77 1.30
C SER A 71 -1.66 -12.43 1.49
N LEU A 72 -1.27 -11.19 1.20
CA LEU A 72 0.13 -10.75 1.19
C LEU A 72 0.54 -10.04 2.47
N HIS A 73 -0.30 -9.17 3.03
CA HIS A 73 0.02 -8.37 4.21
C HIS A 73 -0.85 -8.71 5.41
N ASN A 74 -0.28 -8.57 6.60
CA ASN A 74 -1.08 -8.61 7.81
C ASN A 74 -1.93 -7.32 7.93
N PRO A 75 -3.20 -7.44 8.39
CA PRO A 75 -4.03 -6.27 8.62
C PRO A 75 -3.35 -5.38 9.67
N GLN A 76 -3.01 -4.16 9.25
CA GLN A 76 -2.49 -3.17 10.18
C GLN A 76 -3.63 -2.74 11.11
N LYS A 77 -3.46 -2.95 12.41
CA LYS A 77 -4.39 -2.39 13.40
C LYS A 77 -4.22 -0.89 13.40
N SER A 78 -5.15 -0.16 12.78
CA SER A 78 -5.24 1.27 12.99
C SER A 78 -5.53 1.50 14.47
N LYS A 79 -4.62 2.17 15.18
CA LYS A 79 -4.92 2.62 16.54
C LYS A 79 -6.03 3.66 16.43
N ALA A 80 -7.22 3.31 16.88
CA ALA A 80 -8.26 4.28 17.19
C ALA A 80 -7.73 5.17 18.32
N GLY A 81 -7.36 6.42 18.01
CA GLY A 81 -6.80 7.34 18.99
C GLY A 81 -6.48 8.72 18.42
N GLY A 82 -7.50 9.58 18.41
CA GLY A 82 -7.45 11.01 18.74
C GLY A 82 -6.40 11.93 18.11
N GLY A 83 -6.89 12.99 17.47
CA GLY A 83 -6.14 14.24 17.26
C GLY A 83 -5.63 14.38 15.83
N GLY A 84 -6.28 15.26 15.06
CA GLY A 84 -5.91 15.53 13.68
C GLY A 84 -4.52 16.13 13.54
N GLU A 85 -3.79 15.62 12.57
CA GLU A 85 -2.80 16.40 11.83
C GLU A 85 -2.80 15.90 10.39
N VAL A 86 -3.12 16.81 9.47
CA VAL A 86 -3.26 16.55 8.04
C VAL A 86 -1.86 16.34 7.47
N MET A 87 -1.45 15.08 7.28
CA MET A 87 -0.14 14.75 6.70
C MET A 87 -0.14 15.16 5.22
N ARG A 88 0.74 16.13 4.92
CA ARG A 88 0.99 16.69 3.59
C ARG A 88 1.39 15.60 2.59
N MET A 89 0.84 15.72 1.38
CA MET A 89 1.29 15.05 0.16
C MET A 89 2.82 15.11 0.05
N CYS A 90 3.46 13.95 -0.03
CA CYS A 90 4.80 13.83 -0.59
C CYS A 90 4.72 14.17 -2.08
N ALA A 91 4.88 15.46 -2.40
CA ALA A 91 5.28 15.89 -3.72
C ALA A 91 6.73 15.42 -3.95
N THR A 92 6.90 14.28 -4.62
CA THR A 92 8.20 13.91 -5.19
C THR A 92 8.52 14.91 -6.29
N LYS A 93 9.50 15.75 -5.99
CA LYS A 93 10.10 16.71 -6.91
C LYS A 93 11.09 15.97 -7.80
N THR A 94 10.65 15.57 -8.98
CA THR A 94 11.56 15.40 -10.14
C THR A 94 10.87 15.99 -11.37
N PRO A 95 11.38 17.12 -11.91
CA PRO A 95 10.92 17.66 -13.17
C PRO A 95 11.79 17.08 -14.29
N ALA A 96 11.20 16.31 -15.21
CA ALA A 96 11.61 16.18 -16.62
C ALA A 96 11.09 14.85 -17.18
N CYS A 97 9.91 14.89 -17.81
CA CYS A 97 9.72 14.40 -19.18
C CYS A 97 8.25 14.58 -19.54
N CYS A 98 7.91 15.74 -20.09
CA CYS A 98 6.77 15.86 -20.97
C CYS A 98 7.02 17.06 -21.91
N LEU A 99 6.85 16.81 -23.21
CA LEU A 99 6.59 17.75 -24.30
C LEU A 99 7.81 18.44 -24.93
N ILE A 100 8.28 17.91 -26.07
CA ILE A 100 7.70 18.26 -27.39
C ILE A 100 7.39 16.97 -28.13
#